data_AF-A0A6G0IDH5-F1
#
_entry.id   AF-A0A6G0IDH5-F1
#
_cell.length_a   1.000
_cell.length_b   1.000
_cell.length_c   1.000
_cell.angle_alpha   90.00
_cell.angle_beta   90.00
_cell.angle_gamma   90.00
#
_symmetry.space_group_name_H-M   'P 1'
#
loop_
_entity.id
_entity.type
_entity.pdbx_description
1 polymer ?
#
loop_
_entity_poly.entity_id
_entity_poly.type
_entity_poly.pdbx_seq_one_letter_code
_entity_poly.pdbx_strand_id
1 'polypeptide(L)'
;MLIKVLAHGLMFGKETYCRSPWNAVDGLLVVLSVVDTIVSLTSSGKNNKLGILKVLRLLRTLRPLRVIKRAPKLKLAVEALIASIKPIGNIVLICCAFFLFYGILGVQLFKGKFFYCAGQDTRNITSKSECLSADYQWVRKTYHFDNLPQALLSLFVMFSKDSWVNIMYDRLDAVEADKQSLWNLLDVGVALISIISIAVDKTKAHVIPFNPSILRVCRVLRLAQVLKAKRLRLLLRTIIKTLSQVENICLLFMFFFFIYAVLSVELFGRLSCSDHNPCHGLYRYANFRHFGMALLTLYQVCTGDNWSGIMRDTLRLCRPGDDGCLSYLHLASPIWFTSFVVMGQFMLVNLVVAAIMQALEESNENKAINLPPQEGEAEHDTVRSLQDSESDTEEGS
;
A
#
# COMPACT_ATOMS: atom_id res chain seq x y z
N MET A 1 29.22 -11.31 11.60
CA MET A 1 29.89 -10.63 10.47
C MET A 1 31.36 -11.03 10.43
N LEU A 2 32.15 -10.75 11.48
CA LEU A 2 33.58 -11.05 11.55
C LEU A 2 33.94 -12.50 11.18
N ILE A 3 33.28 -13.50 11.77
CA ILE A 3 33.51 -14.92 11.45
C ILE A 3 33.31 -15.21 9.94
N LYS A 4 32.28 -14.62 9.32
CA LYS A 4 32.02 -14.80 7.89
C LYS A 4 33.03 -14.07 7.00
N VAL A 5 33.44 -12.87 7.40
CA VAL A 5 34.47 -12.09 6.69
C VAL A 5 35.82 -12.81 6.73
N LEU A 6 36.17 -13.43 7.86
CA LEU A 6 37.37 -14.24 8.00
C LEU A 6 37.32 -15.51 7.15
N ALA A 7 36.16 -16.17 7.08
CA ALA A 7 36.00 -17.40 6.32
C ALA A 7 35.92 -17.21 4.79
N HIS A 8 35.32 -16.10 4.32
CA HIS A 8 35.01 -15.88 2.89
C HIS A 8 35.87 -14.78 2.24
N GLY A 9 36.65 -14.03 3.03
CA GLY A 9 37.35 -12.83 2.55
C GLY A 9 36.41 -11.64 2.33
N LEU A 10 36.96 -10.42 2.45
CA LEU A 10 36.17 -9.18 2.39
C LEU A 10 35.85 -8.74 0.95
N MET A 11 36.87 -8.63 0.08
CA MET A 11 36.75 -8.01 -1.26
C MET A 11 37.44 -8.77 -2.40
N PHE A 12 38.43 -9.62 -2.13
CA PHE A 12 39.18 -10.33 -3.17
C PHE A 12 39.03 -11.85 -3.02
N GLY A 13 38.42 -12.50 -4.02
CA GLY A 13 38.16 -13.96 -4.06
C GLY A 13 36.82 -14.30 -4.72
N LYS A 14 36.67 -15.51 -5.29
CA LYS A 14 35.45 -15.97 -6.00
C LYS A 14 34.23 -16.14 -5.07
N GLU A 15 34.46 -16.42 -3.78
CA GLU A 15 33.43 -16.62 -2.75
C GLU A 15 33.45 -15.48 -1.70
N THR A 16 33.36 -14.22 -2.14
CA THR A 16 33.51 -13.05 -1.26
C THR A 16 32.25 -12.70 -0.47
N TYR A 17 32.42 -12.18 0.76
CA TYR A 17 31.30 -11.75 1.62
C TYR A 17 30.36 -10.75 0.92
N CYS A 18 30.90 -9.76 0.20
CA CYS A 18 30.13 -8.69 -0.43
C CYS A 18 29.42 -9.09 -1.74
N ARG A 19 29.76 -10.24 -2.34
CA ARG A 19 29.13 -10.69 -3.61
C ARG A 19 27.73 -11.26 -3.39
N SER A 20 27.45 -11.79 -2.20
CA SER A 20 26.11 -12.24 -1.83
C SER A 20 25.26 -11.05 -1.37
N PRO A 21 24.15 -10.71 -2.07
CA PRO A 21 23.31 -9.56 -1.70
C PRO A 21 22.75 -9.68 -0.28
N TRP A 22 22.48 -10.90 0.17
CA TRP A 22 21.99 -11.20 1.51
C TRP A 22 23.05 -11.06 2.61
N ASN A 23 24.34 -11.21 2.30
CA ASN A 23 25.43 -10.91 3.24
C ASN A 23 25.71 -9.39 3.27
N ALA A 24 25.55 -8.70 2.14
CA ALA A 24 25.70 -7.25 2.05
C ALA A 24 24.64 -6.51 2.89
N VAL A 25 23.36 -6.89 2.78
CA VAL A 25 22.26 -6.32 3.60
C VAL A 25 22.51 -6.55 5.11
N ASP A 26 22.89 -7.77 5.50
CA ASP A 26 23.24 -8.08 6.89
C ASP A 26 24.41 -7.23 7.41
N GLY A 27 25.45 -7.06 6.58
CA GLY A 27 26.62 -6.26 6.88
C GLY A 27 26.27 -4.79 7.06
N LEU A 28 25.49 -4.22 6.13
CA LEU A 28 25.01 -2.84 6.21
C LEU A 28 24.22 -2.59 7.51
N LEU A 29 23.31 -3.50 7.89
CA LEU A 29 22.54 -3.38 9.14
C LEU A 29 23.42 -3.42 10.40
N VAL A 30 24.51 -4.19 10.37
CA VAL A 30 25.49 -4.22 11.47
C VAL A 30 26.26 -2.91 11.53
N VAL A 31 26.77 -2.42 10.40
CA VAL A 31 27.50 -1.14 10.30
C VAL A 31 26.62 0.01 10.80
N LEU A 32 25.38 0.13 10.31
CA LEU A 32 24.44 1.16 10.76
C LEU A 32 24.15 1.08 12.27
N SER A 33 24.07 -0.13 12.81
CA SER A 33 23.86 -0.31 14.26
C SER A 33 25.06 0.15 15.08
N VAL A 34 26.29 -0.16 14.63
CA VAL A 34 27.54 0.27 15.26
C VAL A 34 27.71 1.78 15.18
N VAL A 35 27.47 2.37 14.00
CA VAL A 35 27.55 3.83 13.80
C VAL A 35 26.61 4.55 14.77
N ASP A 36 25.35 4.12 14.90
CA ASP A 36 24.44 4.78 15.85
C ASP A 36 24.90 4.63 17.31
N THR A 37 25.44 3.48 17.72
CA THR A 37 26.00 3.31 19.07
C THR A 37 27.19 4.24 19.33
N ILE A 38 28.07 4.41 18.34
CA ILE A 38 29.21 5.33 18.44
C ILE A 38 28.71 6.77 18.53
N VAL A 39 27.77 7.17 17.67
CA VAL A 39 27.25 8.54 17.69
C VAL A 39 26.44 8.80 18.98
N SER A 40 25.74 7.81 19.54
CA SER A 40 25.04 7.97 20.82
C SER A 40 25.99 8.14 22.00
N LEU A 41 27.16 7.51 21.97
CA LEU A 41 28.22 7.69 22.98
C LEU A 41 28.86 9.09 22.90
N THR A 42 29.14 9.58 21.68
CA THR A 42 29.83 10.87 21.48
C THR A 42 28.92 12.10 21.66
N SER A 43 27.59 11.93 21.56
CA SER A 43 26.63 13.05 21.55
C SER A 43 26.14 13.52 22.93
N SER A 44 26.88 13.24 24.00
CA SER A 44 26.57 13.80 25.34
C SER A 44 26.78 15.32 25.44
N GLY A 45 27.35 15.96 24.40
CA GLY A 45 27.56 17.40 24.30
C GLY A 45 26.58 18.10 23.37
N LYS A 46 25.91 19.13 23.89
CA LYS A 46 24.99 20.09 23.26
C LYS A 46 25.37 20.44 21.79
N ASN A 47 24.39 20.31 20.88
CA ASN A 47 24.04 21.18 19.73
C ASN A 47 23.74 20.45 18.40
N ASN A 48 22.49 20.57 17.96
CA ASN A 48 21.94 20.63 16.59
C ASN A 48 22.19 19.53 15.54
N LYS A 49 22.92 18.44 15.79
CA LYS A 49 22.95 17.26 14.86
C LYS A 49 21.93 16.16 15.20
N LEU A 50 20.80 16.52 15.83
CA LEU A 50 19.77 15.58 16.25
C LEU A 50 18.97 14.98 15.08
N GLY A 51 18.96 15.62 13.91
CA GLY A 51 18.20 15.16 12.72
C GLY A 51 18.77 13.88 12.09
N ILE A 52 20.07 13.84 11.82
CA ILE A 52 20.74 12.65 11.22
C ILE A 52 20.68 11.45 12.17
N LEU A 53 20.83 11.68 13.49
CA LEU A 53 20.69 10.64 14.50
C LEU A 53 19.32 9.95 14.47
N LYS A 54 18.24 10.72 14.26
CA LYS A 54 16.89 10.16 14.14
C LYS A 54 16.72 9.31 12.87
N VAL A 55 17.35 9.68 11.76
CA VAL A 55 17.35 8.87 10.53
C VAL A 55 18.11 7.55 10.73
N LEU A 56 19.26 7.57 11.43
CA LEU A 56 19.99 6.34 11.76
C LEU A 56 19.20 5.41 12.69
N ARG A 57 18.39 5.97 13.61
CA ARG A 57 17.45 5.19 14.44
C ARG A 57 16.35 4.52 13.59
N LEU A 58 15.79 5.22 12.59
CA LEU A 58 14.80 4.65 11.68
C LEU A 58 15.34 3.42 10.94
N LEU A 59 16.59 3.46 10.47
CA LEU A 59 17.19 2.34 9.73
C LEU A 59 17.36 1.06 10.59
N ARG A 60 17.35 1.17 11.92
CA ARG A 60 17.39 -0.02 12.81
C ARG A 60 16.09 -0.82 12.77
N THR A 61 14.97 -0.20 12.43
CA THR A 61 13.69 -0.89 12.28
C THR A 61 13.69 -1.89 11.13
N LEU A 62 14.69 -1.83 10.22
CA LEU A 62 14.89 -2.78 9.11
C LEU A 62 15.60 -4.10 9.53
N ARG A 63 15.98 -4.26 10.81
CA ARG A 63 16.54 -5.52 11.34
C ARG A 63 15.71 -6.78 11.06
N PRO A 64 14.36 -6.75 11.04
CA PRO A 64 13.55 -7.91 10.67
C PRO A 64 13.89 -8.47 9.28
N LEU A 65 14.44 -7.67 8.35
CA LEU A 65 14.88 -8.14 7.02
C LEU A 65 15.86 -9.32 7.06
N ARG A 66 16.60 -9.47 8.17
CA ARG A 66 17.50 -10.63 8.39
C ARG A 66 16.76 -11.97 8.40
N VAL A 67 15.45 -11.96 8.68
CA VAL A 67 14.60 -13.15 8.67
C VAL A 67 14.45 -13.71 7.26
N ILE A 68 14.43 -12.87 6.22
CA ILE A 68 14.31 -13.30 4.81
C ILE A 68 15.41 -14.31 4.45
N LYS A 69 16.64 -14.02 4.87
CA LYS A 69 17.78 -14.91 4.62
C LYS A 69 17.72 -16.23 5.38
N ARG A 70 17.12 -16.23 6.57
CA ARG A 70 17.03 -17.42 7.44
C ARG A 70 15.85 -18.31 7.06
N ALA A 71 14.78 -17.73 6.52
CA ALA A 71 13.57 -18.44 6.13
C ALA A 71 13.57 -18.71 4.61
N PRO A 72 13.86 -19.96 4.16
CA PRO A 72 13.97 -20.26 2.73
C PRO A 72 12.67 -19.98 1.96
N LYS A 73 11.51 -20.22 2.60
CA LYS A 73 10.19 -19.91 2.04
C LYS A 73 10.03 -18.41 1.73
N LEU A 74 10.46 -17.54 2.65
CA LEU A 74 10.36 -16.08 2.50
C LEU A 74 11.34 -15.57 1.44
N LYS A 75 12.56 -16.14 1.40
CA LYS A 75 13.56 -15.84 0.37
C LYS A 75 13.02 -16.12 -1.04
N LEU A 76 12.45 -17.32 -1.25
CA LEU A 76 11.89 -17.71 -2.55
C LEU A 76 10.76 -16.75 -2.96
N ALA A 77 9.88 -16.38 -2.04
CA ALA A 77 8.79 -15.46 -2.31
C ALA A 77 9.29 -14.05 -2.69
N VAL A 78 10.35 -13.55 -2.04
CA VAL A 78 10.99 -12.26 -2.42
C VAL A 78 11.66 -12.35 -3.78
N GLU A 79 12.35 -13.45 -4.09
CA GLU A 79 12.97 -13.66 -5.41
C GLU A 79 11.92 -13.70 -6.53
N ALA A 80 10.77 -14.33 -6.29
CA ALA A 80 9.63 -14.32 -7.21
C ALA A 80 9.06 -12.92 -7.42
N LEU A 81 8.92 -12.10 -6.37
CA LEU A 81 8.49 -10.70 -6.50
C LEU A 81 9.49 -9.86 -7.31
N ILE A 82 10.78 -10.02 -7.08
CA ILE A 82 11.81 -9.27 -7.82
C ILE A 82 11.80 -9.69 -9.29
N ALA A 83 11.56 -10.96 -9.58
CA ALA A 83 11.43 -11.46 -10.94
C ALA A 83 10.21 -10.85 -11.67
N SER A 84 9.07 -10.67 -10.98
CA SER A 84 7.86 -10.10 -11.58
C SER A 84 7.94 -8.60 -11.87
N ILE A 85 8.86 -7.86 -11.23
CA ILE A 85 9.08 -6.43 -11.50
C ILE A 85 9.68 -6.19 -12.90
N LYS A 86 10.59 -7.05 -13.36
CA LYS A 86 11.31 -6.87 -14.64
C LYS A 86 10.37 -6.67 -15.85
N PRO A 87 9.36 -7.52 -16.10
CA PRO A 87 8.45 -7.33 -17.24
C PRO A 87 7.55 -6.09 -17.10
N ILE A 88 7.25 -5.63 -15.88
CA ILE A 88 6.37 -4.49 -15.61
C ILE A 88 7.09 -3.14 -15.83
N GLY A 89 8.43 -3.13 -15.82
CA GLY A 89 9.24 -1.91 -15.89
C GLY A 89 8.92 -0.97 -17.06
N ASN A 90 8.66 -1.53 -18.24
CA ASN A 90 8.31 -0.73 -19.44
C ASN A 90 6.98 0.02 -19.26
N ILE A 91 5.98 -0.64 -18.67
CA ILE A 91 4.66 -0.04 -18.43
C ILE A 91 4.79 1.07 -17.37
N VAL A 92 5.55 0.81 -16.31
CA VAL A 92 5.81 1.80 -15.25
C VAL A 92 6.47 3.05 -15.82
N LEU A 93 7.43 2.91 -16.74
CA LEU A 93 8.09 4.04 -17.39
C LEU A 93 7.10 4.91 -18.17
N ILE A 94 6.20 4.29 -18.95
CA ILE A 94 5.14 4.99 -19.67
C ILE A 94 4.21 5.72 -18.69
N CYS A 95 3.76 5.05 -17.63
CA CYS A 95 2.94 5.67 -16.60
C CYS A 95 3.63 6.87 -15.94
N CYS A 96 4.92 6.76 -15.60
CA CYS A 96 5.69 7.88 -15.06
C CYS A 96 5.74 9.08 -16.02
N ALA A 97 5.90 8.85 -17.32
CA ALA A 97 5.89 9.92 -18.32
C ALA A 97 4.54 10.66 -18.35
N PHE A 98 3.42 9.93 -18.33
CA PHE A 98 2.08 10.53 -18.24
C PHE A 98 1.89 11.35 -16.95
N PHE A 99 2.33 10.82 -15.81
CA PHE A 99 2.26 11.54 -14.53
C PHE A 99 3.08 12.83 -14.55
N LEU A 100 4.27 12.82 -15.17
CA LEU A 100 5.09 14.02 -15.33
C LEU A 100 4.42 15.04 -16.25
N PHE A 101 3.85 14.60 -17.37
CA PHE A 101 3.13 15.48 -18.28
C PHE A 101 1.96 16.18 -17.58
N TYR A 102 1.06 15.41 -16.93
CA TYR A 102 -0.07 16.00 -16.20
C TYR A 102 0.36 16.77 -14.95
N GLY A 103 1.50 16.42 -14.35
CA GLY A 103 2.07 17.15 -13.22
C GLY A 103 2.51 18.55 -13.61
N ILE A 104 3.25 18.65 -14.72
CA ILE A 104 3.68 19.94 -15.28
C ILE A 104 2.46 20.76 -15.72
N LEU A 105 1.52 20.15 -16.44
CA LEU A 105 0.29 20.81 -16.86
C LEU A 105 -0.50 21.34 -15.65
N GLY A 106 -0.64 20.53 -14.60
CA GLY A 106 -1.31 20.92 -13.36
C GLY A 106 -0.65 22.12 -12.68
N VAL A 107 0.68 22.16 -12.63
CA VAL A 107 1.41 23.32 -12.08
C VAL A 107 1.13 24.58 -12.90
N GLN A 108 1.15 24.50 -14.23
CA GLN A 108 0.89 25.68 -15.07
C GLN A 108 -0.53 26.23 -14.90
N LEU A 109 -1.53 25.36 -14.69
CA LEU A 109 -2.93 25.77 -14.57
C LEU A 109 -3.31 26.29 -13.18
N PHE A 110 -2.71 25.72 -12.13
CA PHE A 110 -3.23 25.81 -10.76
C PHE A 110 -2.24 26.35 -9.72
N LYS A 111 -1.01 26.68 -10.11
CA LYS A 111 -0.02 27.25 -9.19
C LYS A 111 -0.57 28.50 -8.48
N GLY A 112 -0.52 28.48 -7.16
CA GLY A 112 -0.91 29.61 -6.31
C GLY A 112 -2.42 29.76 -6.09
N LYS A 113 -3.27 28.89 -6.68
CA LYS A 113 -4.74 29.00 -6.58
C LYS A 113 -5.35 28.18 -5.43
N PHE A 114 -4.57 27.33 -4.78
CA PHE A 114 -5.03 26.35 -3.77
C PHE A 114 -4.94 26.90 -2.34
N PHE A 115 -5.43 28.12 -2.15
CA PHE A 115 -5.48 28.78 -0.85
C PHE A 115 -6.92 29.09 -0.46
N TYR A 116 -7.16 29.14 0.84
CA TYR A 116 -8.44 29.54 1.40
C TYR A 116 -8.24 30.30 2.71
N CYS A 117 -9.18 31.18 3.03
CA CYS A 117 -9.23 31.84 4.33
C CYS A 117 -9.79 30.89 5.40
N ALA A 118 -9.05 30.68 6.48
CA ALA A 118 -9.48 29.94 7.65
C ALA A 118 -9.82 30.92 8.78
N GLY A 119 -11.12 31.03 9.08
CA GLY A 119 -11.69 31.96 10.05
C GLY A 119 -13.08 31.53 10.50
N GLN A 120 -13.69 32.28 11.41
CA GLN A 120 -15.00 31.93 11.99
C GLN A 120 -16.16 32.30 11.04
N ASP A 121 -16.10 33.46 10.38
CA ASP A 121 -17.02 33.86 9.32
C ASP A 121 -16.26 34.33 8.08
N THR A 122 -16.31 33.53 7.01
CA THR A 122 -15.59 33.77 5.75
C THR A 122 -16.52 34.07 4.58
N ARG A 123 -17.82 34.31 4.82
CA ARG A 123 -18.83 34.45 3.75
C ARG A 123 -18.62 35.69 2.88
N ASN A 124 -18.15 36.79 3.47
CA ASN A 124 -17.95 38.07 2.80
C ASN A 124 -16.49 38.34 2.39
N ILE A 125 -15.60 37.34 2.50
CA ILE A 125 -14.17 37.49 2.19
C ILE A 125 -13.92 37.03 0.77
N THR A 126 -13.46 37.93 -0.08
CA THR A 126 -13.21 37.67 -1.50
C THR A 126 -11.72 37.61 -1.84
N SER A 127 -10.88 38.26 -1.04
CA SER A 127 -9.45 38.39 -1.28
C SER A 127 -8.59 38.02 -0.07
N LYS A 128 -7.33 37.67 -0.31
CA LYS A 128 -6.35 37.42 0.75
C LYS A 128 -6.12 38.64 1.66
N SER A 129 -6.11 39.86 1.09
CA SER A 129 -5.96 41.09 1.87
C SER A 129 -7.11 41.28 2.86
N GLU A 130 -8.34 40.98 2.44
CA GLU A 130 -9.51 40.99 3.32
C GLU A 130 -9.39 39.94 4.43
N CYS A 131 -8.94 38.73 4.10
CA CYS A 131 -8.71 37.66 5.08
C CYS A 131 -7.72 38.09 6.17
N LEU A 132 -6.60 38.67 5.76
CA LEU A 132 -5.57 39.15 6.71
C LEU A 132 -6.04 40.38 7.49
N SER A 133 -6.88 41.25 6.91
CA SER A 133 -7.46 42.39 7.61
C SER A 133 -8.50 41.99 8.67
N ALA A 134 -9.12 40.82 8.49
CA ALA A 134 -10.09 40.24 9.44
C ALA A 134 -9.44 39.37 10.53
N ASP A 135 -8.11 39.42 10.67
CA ASP A 135 -7.32 38.60 11.60
C ASP A 135 -7.49 37.08 11.39
N TYR A 136 -7.73 36.67 10.15
CA TYR A 136 -7.85 35.26 9.77
C TYR A 136 -6.58 34.73 9.08
N GLN A 137 -6.46 33.39 9.03
CA GLN A 137 -5.28 32.74 8.48
C GLN A 137 -5.51 32.38 7.00
N TRP A 138 -4.62 32.83 6.12
CA TRP A 138 -4.60 32.41 4.72
C TRP A 138 -3.85 31.08 4.58
N VAL A 139 -4.60 29.97 4.58
CA VAL A 139 -4.06 28.62 4.68
C VAL A 139 -4.03 27.96 3.30
N ARG A 140 -2.96 27.21 3.06
CA ARG A 140 -2.80 26.40 1.85
C ARG A 140 -3.46 25.04 2.03
N LYS A 141 -4.14 24.54 0.99
CA LYS A 141 -4.65 23.17 0.96
C LYS A 141 -3.50 22.15 0.94
N THR A 142 -3.68 20.99 1.58
CA THR A 142 -2.64 19.96 1.69
C THR A 142 -2.26 19.40 0.31
N TYR A 143 -3.24 19.01 -0.49
CA TYR A 143 -3.05 18.59 -1.88
C TYR A 143 -3.17 19.80 -2.80
N HIS A 144 -2.10 20.13 -3.52
CA HIS A 144 -2.03 21.35 -4.34
C HIS A 144 -0.99 21.20 -5.47
N PHE A 145 -0.99 22.14 -6.42
CA PHE A 145 -0.20 22.09 -7.65
C PHE A 145 0.84 23.21 -7.75
N ASP A 146 1.44 23.65 -6.64
CA ASP A 146 2.38 24.79 -6.69
C ASP A 146 3.76 24.41 -7.23
N ASN A 147 4.18 23.16 -6.96
CA ASN A 147 5.47 22.60 -7.36
C ASN A 147 5.26 21.19 -7.93
N LEU A 148 6.17 20.75 -8.81
CA LEU A 148 6.07 19.44 -9.47
C LEU A 148 5.96 18.26 -8.48
N PRO A 149 6.78 18.14 -7.40
CA PRO A 149 6.65 17.02 -6.47
C PRO A 149 5.28 16.94 -5.79
N GLN A 150 4.70 18.10 -5.44
CA GLN A 150 3.39 18.15 -4.81
C GLN A 150 2.25 17.88 -5.80
N ALA A 151 2.41 18.33 -7.05
CA ALA A 151 1.50 18.00 -8.13
C ALA A 151 1.50 16.48 -8.39
N LEU A 152 2.67 15.83 -8.41
CA LEU A 152 2.79 14.38 -8.56
C LEU A 152 2.16 13.63 -7.39
N LEU A 153 2.31 14.11 -6.15
CA LEU A 153 1.62 13.54 -4.99
C LEU A 153 0.10 13.66 -5.11
N SER A 154 -0.38 14.84 -5.53
CA SER A 154 -1.82 15.08 -5.72
C SER A 154 -2.39 14.21 -6.85
N LEU A 155 -1.65 14.02 -7.94
CA LEU A 155 -1.98 13.09 -9.02
C LEU A 155 -2.01 11.64 -8.55
N PHE A 156 -1.05 11.23 -7.72
CA PHE A 156 -1.03 9.89 -7.14
C PHE A 156 -2.26 9.62 -6.27
N VAL A 157 -2.62 10.56 -5.39
CA VAL A 157 -3.83 10.46 -4.57
C VAL A 157 -5.08 10.31 -5.46
N MET A 158 -5.21 11.11 -6.52
CA MET A 158 -6.33 10.98 -7.45
C MET A 158 -6.34 9.66 -8.21
N PHE A 159 -5.18 9.20 -8.70
CA PHE A 159 -5.06 7.94 -9.42
C PHE A 159 -5.41 6.74 -8.53
N SER A 160 -5.07 6.82 -7.24
CA SER A 160 -5.46 5.82 -6.23
C SER A 160 -6.96 5.77 -5.94
N LYS A 161 -7.73 6.74 -6.48
CA LYS A 161 -9.18 6.92 -6.27
C LYS A 161 -9.60 7.22 -4.83
N ASP A 162 -8.65 7.60 -3.96
CA ASP A 162 -8.96 8.13 -2.63
C ASP A 162 -8.88 9.66 -2.64
N SER A 163 -9.80 10.34 -1.95
CA SER A 163 -9.91 11.81 -1.90
C SER A 163 -9.91 12.57 -3.24
N TRP A 164 -10.09 11.89 -4.39
CA TRP A 164 -10.06 12.53 -5.71
C TRP A 164 -11.18 13.57 -5.89
N VAL A 165 -12.33 13.32 -5.25
CA VAL A 165 -13.49 14.21 -5.25
C VAL A 165 -13.16 15.54 -4.57
N ASN A 166 -12.50 15.51 -3.40
CA ASN A 166 -12.10 16.73 -2.69
C ASN A 166 -11.13 17.56 -3.54
N ILE A 167 -10.13 16.91 -4.16
CA ILE A 167 -9.17 17.58 -5.04
C ILE A 167 -9.86 18.12 -6.32
N MET A 168 -10.89 17.43 -6.81
CA MET A 168 -11.70 17.90 -7.94
C MET A 168 -12.49 19.15 -7.58
N TYR A 169 -13.18 19.17 -6.43
CA TYR A 169 -13.89 20.36 -5.97
C TYR A 169 -12.93 21.53 -5.76
N ASP A 170 -11.79 21.28 -5.12
CA ASP A 170 -10.74 22.30 -4.96
C ASP A 170 -10.25 22.90 -6.30
N ARG A 171 -10.28 22.11 -7.39
CA ARG A 171 -9.98 22.59 -8.75
C ARG A 171 -11.12 23.35 -9.39
N LEU A 172 -12.36 22.88 -9.24
CA LEU A 172 -13.54 23.55 -9.81
C LEU A 172 -13.74 24.94 -9.19
N ASP A 173 -13.36 25.06 -7.92
CA ASP A 173 -13.45 26.29 -7.14
C ASP A 173 -12.26 27.24 -7.36
N ALA A 174 -11.22 26.80 -8.07
CA ALA A 174 -10.01 27.60 -8.28
C ALA A 174 -10.27 28.75 -9.26
N VAL A 175 -10.25 29.99 -8.75
CA VAL A 175 -10.49 31.21 -9.54
C VAL A 175 -9.16 31.79 -10.04
N GLU A 176 -8.52 32.61 -9.21
CA GLU A 176 -7.28 33.33 -9.51
C GLU A 176 -6.37 33.29 -8.28
N ALA A 177 -5.08 33.58 -8.46
CA ALA A 177 -4.16 33.68 -7.33
C ALA A 177 -4.63 34.77 -6.34
N ASP A 178 -4.53 34.47 -5.05
CA ASP A 178 -4.92 35.35 -3.93
C ASP A 178 -6.42 35.73 -3.84
N LYS A 179 -7.30 35.11 -4.64
CA LYS A 179 -8.77 35.23 -4.53
C LYS A 179 -9.38 34.01 -3.85
N GLN A 180 -10.40 34.23 -3.03
CA GLN A 180 -11.19 33.18 -2.39
C GLN A 180 -12.19 32.59 -3.41
N SER A 181 -12.40 31.28 -3.36
CA SER A 181 -13.43 30.62 -4.16
C SER A 181 -14.84 31.00 -3.70
N LEU A 182 -15.68 31.44 -4.63
CA LEU A 182 -17.10 31.69 -4.39
C LEU A 182 -17.92 30.43 -4.71
N TRP A 183 -18.97 30.18 -3.94
CA TRP A 183 -19.88 29.05 -4.13
C TRP A 183 -20.51 29.11 -5.53
N ASN A 184 -20.25 28.11 -6.36
CA ASN A 184 -20.80 28.02 -7.71
C ASN A 184 -22.07 27.15 -7.76
N LEU A 185 -22.87 27.37 -8.81
CA LEU A 185 -24.16 26.73 -9.16
C LEU A 185 -24.19 25.18 -9.06
N LEU A 186 -23.04 24.52 -8.97
CA LEU A 186 -22.90 23.07 -8.88
C LEU A 186 -23.26 22.52 -7.49
N ASP A 187 -23.05 23.30 -6.41
CA ASP A 187 -23.50 22.94 -5.06
C ASP A 187 -25.03 22.90 -4.92
N VAL A 188 -25.74 23.71 -5.72
CA VAL A 188 -27.21 23.67 -5.83
C VAL A 188 -27.66 22.33 -6.43
N GLY A 189 -26.90 21.76 -7.37
CA GLY A 189 -27.19 20.46 -7.97
C GLY A 189 -27.01 19.28 -7.00
N VAL A 190 -25.95 19.29 -6.18
CA VAL A 190 -25.71 18.27 -5.15
C VAL A 190 -26.73 18.38 -4.00
N ALA A 191 -27.12 19.59 -3.64
CA ALA A 191 -28.20 19.84 -2.69
C ALA A 191 -29.54 19.30 -3.22
N LEU A 192 -29.86 19.50 -4.51
CA LEU A 192 -31.07 18.95 -5.14
C LEU A 192 -31.07 17.41 -5.18
N ILE A 193 -29.92 16.77 -5.48
CA ILE A 193 -29.76 15.31 -5.45
C ILE A 193 -29.90 14.76 -4.01
N SER A 194 -29.35 15.46 -3.01
CA SER A 194 -29.52 15.09 -1.60
C SER A 194 -30.96 15.28 -1.10
N ILE A 195 -31.66 16.32 -1.54
CA ILE A 195 -33.08 16.54 -1.23
C ILE A 195 -33.96 15.43 -1.83
N ILE A 196 -33.66 14.97 -3.05
CA ILE A 196 -34.36 13.84 -3.69
C ILE A 196 -34.05 12.51 -2.97
N SER A 197 -32.80 12.29 -2.55
CA SER A 197 -32.41 11.09 -1.77
C SER A 197 -33.07 11.04 -0.39
N ILE A 198 -33.16 12.19 0.31
CA ILE A 198 -33.85 12.30 1.61
C ILE A 198 -35.37 12.17 1.43
N ALA A 199 -35.94 12.63 0.32
CA ALA A 199 -37.36 12.46 0.00
C ALA A 199 -37.74 10.98 -0.25
N VAL A 200 -36.81 10.18 -0.81
CA VAL A 200 -36.98 8.73 -0.99
C VAL A 200 -36.87 7.98 0.35
N ASP A 201 -35.94 8.37 1.22
CA ASP A 201 -35.73 7.74 2.54
C ASP A 201 -36.84 8.02 3.56
N LYS A 202 -37.60 9.12 3.41
CA LYS A 202 -38.75 9.43 4.27
C LYS A 202 -39.95 8.48 4.11
N THR A 203 -39.92 7.54 3.16
CA THR A 203 -40.98 6.52 3.02
C THR A 203 -40.77 5.25 3.84
N LYS A 204 -39.62 5.07 4.51
CA LYS A 204 -39.38 3.91 5.37
C LYS A 204 -38.59 4.27 6.62
N ALA A 205 -39.30 4.59 7.70
CA ALA A 205 -38.71 4.52 9.04
C ALA A 205 -39.78 4.21 10.09
N HIS A 206 -39.70 3.05 10.74
CA HIS A 206 -39.33 2.98 12.17
C HIS A 206 -39.12 1.52 12.61
N VAL A 207 -37.89 1.10 12.95
CA VAL A 207 -37.15 1.21 14.24
C VAL A 207 -37.37 -0.03 15.12
N ILE A 208 -36.29 -0.76 15.40
CA ILE A 208 -36.12 -1.49 16.67
C ILE A 208 -34.67 -1.27 17.17
N PRO A 209 -34.46 -0.94 18.45
CA PRO A 209 -33.14 -0.82 19.08
C PRO A 209 -32.62 -2.17 19.60
N PHE A 210 -31.31 -2.43 19.53
CA PHE A 210 -30.67 -3.65 20.04
C PHE A 210 -29.79 -3.40 21.27
N ASN A 211 -29.86 -4.26 22.29
CA ASN A 211 -28.81 -5.28 22.50
C ASN A 211 -29.08 -6.27 23.66
N PRO A 212 -29.02 -7.59 23.36
CA PRO A 212 -28.17 -8.52 24.12
C PRO A 212 -27.36 -9.43 23.17
N SER A 213 -26.71 -8.83 22.16
CA SER A 213 -26.38 -9.46 20.89
C SER A 213 -25.02 -10.18 20.82
N ILE A 214 -24.14 -10.08 21.82
CA ILE A 214 -22.83 -10.76 21.74
C ILE A 214 -22.96 -12.29 21.99
N LEU A 215 -23.89 -12.74 22.83
CA LEU A 215 -24.13 -14.17 23.10
C LEU A 215 -25.12 -14.85 22.12
N ARG A 216 -25.84 -14.07 21.32
CA ARG A 216 -26.75 -14.58 20.27
C ARG A 216 -26.07 -14.71 18.91
N VAL A 217 -25.04 -13.91 18.62
CA VAL A 217 -24.23 -14.03 17.39
C VAL A 217 -23.55 -15.41 17.30
N CYS A 218 -23.15 -16.01 18.42
CA CYS A 218 -22.64 -17.39 18.42
C CYS A 218 -23.68 -18.43 17.95
N ARG A 219 -24.99 -18.18 18.07
CA ARG A 219 -26.04 -19.08 17.52
C ARG A 219 -26.15 -19.00 16.00
N VAL A 220 -25.69 -17.89 15.38
CA VAL A 220 -25.57 -17.75 13.92
C VAL A 220 -24.54 -18.74 13.37
N LEU A 221 -23.61 -19.26 14.18
CA LEU A 221 -22.74 -20.39 13.80
C LEU A 221 -23.53 -21.67 13.48
N ARG A 222 -24.82 -21.79 13.88
CA ARG A 222 -25.68 -22.86 13.36
C ARG A 222 -25.93 -22.73 11.85
N LEU A 223 -25.81 -21.55 11.23
CA LEU A 223 -25.76 -21.42 9.77
C LEU A 223 -24.53 -22.10 9.17
N ALA A 224 -23.46 -22.36 9.94
CA ALA A 224 -22.37 -23.20 9.47
C ALA A 224 -22.82 -24.66 9.23
N GLN A 225 -24.01 -25.06 9.70
CA GLN A 225 -24.63 -26.33 9.26
C GLN A 225 -24.97 -26.32 7.76
N VAL A 226 -25.13 -25.15 7.12
CA VAL A 226 -25.22 -25.02 5.65
C VAL A 226 -23.92 -25.45 4.97
N LEU A 227 -22.77 -25.34 5.66
CA LEU A 227 -21.49 -25.92 5.21
C LEU A 227 -21.54 -27.47 5.15
N LYS A 228 -22.59 -28.15 5.62
CA LYS A 228 -22.77 -29.61 5.43
C LYS A 228 -23.30 -29.96 4.03
N ALA A 229 -23.85 -28.99 3.30
CA ALA A 229 -24.29 -29.20 1.92
C ALA A 229 -23.11 -29.64 1.04
N LYS A 230 -23.27 -30.74 0.27
CA LYS A 230 -22.18 -31.31 -0.55
C LYS A 230 -21.53 -30.27 -1.47
N ARG A 231 -22.35 -29.38 -2.06
CA ARG A 231 -21.90 -28.31 -2.97
C ARG A 231 -21.04 -27.25 -2.26
N LEU A 232 -21.41 -26.81 -1.06
CA LEU A 232 -20.64 -25.81 -0.29
C LEU A 232 -19.36 -26.41 0.32
N ARG A 233 -19.37 -27.71 0.69
CA ARG A 233 -18.15 -28.42 1.12
C ARG A 233 -17.12 -28.52 0.01
N LEU A 234 -17.56 -28.72 -1.23
CA LEU A 234 -16.64 -28.77 -2.37
C LEU A 234 -15.95 -27.42 -2.54
N LEU A 235 -16.72 -26.32 -2.57
CA LEU A 235 -16.19 -24.96 -2.66
C LEU A 235 -15.26 -24.60 -1.48
N LEU A 236 -15.67 -24.92 -0.25
CA LEU A 236 -14.86 -24.65 0.94
C LEU A 236 -13.57 -25.47 0.95
N ARG A 237 -13.61 -26.74 0.51
CA ARG A 237 -12.40 -27.57 0.36
C ARG A 237 -11.46 -26.99 -0.69
N THR A 238 -11.99 -26.51 -1.82
CA THR A 238 -11.19 -25.83 -2.85
C THR A 238 -10.54 -24.56 -2.28
N ILE A 239 -11.29 -23.72 -1.54
CA ILE A 239 -10.76 -22.51 -0.89
C ILE A 239 -9.68 -22.84 0.16
N ILE A 240 -9.87 -23.88 0.97
CA ILE A 240 -8.88 -24.27 1.98
C ILE A 240 -7.62 -24.86 1.32
N LYS A 241 -7.79 -25.65 0.24
CA LYS A 241 -6.69 -26.18 -0.56
C LYS A 241 -5.88 -25.04 -1.20
N THR A 242 -6.55 -24.01 -1.73
CA THR A 242 -5.89 -22.82 -2.29
C THR A 242 -5.24 -21.96 -1.21
N LEU A 243 -5.84 -21.84 -0.01
CA LEU A 243 -5.27 -21.11 1.13
C LEU A 243 -3.92 -21.69 1.59
N SER A 244 -3.81 -23.01 1.67
CA SER A 244 -2.56 -23.69 2.03
C SER A 244 -1.46 -23.49 0.98
N GLN A 245 -1.83 -23.23 -0.28
CA GLN A 245 -0.86 -22.98 -1.35
C GLN A 245 -0.40 -21.52 -1.38
N VAL A 246 -1.27 -20.55 -1.06
CA VAL A 246 -0.88 -19.13 -0.94
C VAL A 246 -0.24 -18.77 0.41
N GLU A 247 -0.02 -19.74 1.30
CA GLU A 247 0.59 -19.53 2.63
C GLU A 247 1.90 -18.73 2.54
N ASN A 248 2.76 -19.05 1.57
CA ASN A 248 4.06 -18.38 1.40
C ASN A 248 3.92 -16.89 1.06
N ILE A 249 2.93 -16.53 0.23
CA ILE A 249 2.67 -15.13 -0.16
C ILE A 249 2.00 -14.39 0.99
N CYS A 250 1.07 -15.04 1.70
CA CYS A 250 0.45 -14.48 2.91
C CYS A 250 1.48 -14.21 4.01
N LEU A 251 2.45 -15.12 4.22
CA LEU A 251 3.55 -14.91 5.17
C LEU A 251 4.43 -13.73 4.78
N LEU A 252 4.73 -13.57 3.48
CA LEU A 252 5.45 -12.42 2.97
C LEU A 252 4.66 -11.11 3.16
N PHE A 253 3.35 -11.13 2.92
CA PHE A 253 2.47 -9.98 3.14
C PHE A 253 2.37 -9.59 4.62
N MET A 254 2.26 -10.56 5.51
CA MET A 254 2.32 -10.32 6.96
C MET A 254 3.68 -9.74 7.39
N PHE A 255 4.77 -10.23 6.81
CA PHE A 255 6.11 -9.70 7.07
C PHE A 255 6.28 -8.25 6.55
N PHE A 256 5.71 -7.94 5.39
CA PHE A 256 5.62 -6.58 4.86
C PHE A 256 4.85 -5.64 5.81
N PHE A 257 3.68 -6.07 6.29
CA PHE A 257 2.91 -5.33 7.31
C PHE A 257 3.71 -5.11 8.59
N PHE A 258 4.42 -6.13 9.05
CA PHE A 258 5.27 -6.03 10.23
C PHE A 258 6.33 -4.94 10.09
N ILE A 259 7.05 -4.89 8.95
CA ILE A 259 8.08 -3.87 8.70
C ILE A 259 7.47 -2.47 8.71
N TYR A 260 6.36 -2.27 7.99
CA TYR A 260 5.70 -0.96 7.91
C TYR A 260 5.05 -0.56 9.24
N ALA A 261 4.59 -1.51 10.06
CA ALA A 261 4.04 -1.24 11.38
C ALA A 261 5.12 -0.72 12.34
N VAL A 262 6.30 -1.34 12.34
CA VAL A 262 7.42 -0.86 13.17
C VAL A 262 7.91 0.50 12.68
N LEU A 263 8.03 0.70 11.36
CA LEU A 263 8.41 1.98 10.78
C LEU A 263 7.43 3.10 11.12
N SER A 264 6.12 2.85 11.05
CA SER A 264 5.11 3.87 11.34
C SER A 264 5.02 4.22 12.82
N VAL A 265 5.21 3.26 13.73
CA VAL A 265 5.29 3.57 15.17
C VAL A 265 6.47 4.49 15.46
N GLU A 266 7.62 4.28 14.83
CA GLU A 266 8.81 5.12 15.02
C GLU A 266 8.64 6.52 14.37
N LEU A 267 7.98 6.61 13.21
CA LEU A 267 7.76 7.87 12.49
C LEU A 267 6.61 8.70 13.06
N PHE A 268 5.50 8.04 13.40
CA PHE A 268 4.20 8.66 13.64
C PHE A 268 3.63 8.37 15.03
N GLY A 269 4.25 7.50 15.83
CA GLY A 269 3.67 7.06 17.11
C GLY A 269 3.56 8.12 18.19
N ARG A 270 4.27 9.25 18.04
CA ARG A 270 4.18 10.41 18.93
C ARG A 270 3.22 11.50 18.44
N LEU A 271 2.61 11.34 17.26
CA LEU A 271 1.63 12.31 16.78
C LEU A 271 0.35 12.23 17.61
N SER A 272 -0.02 13.36 18.20
CA SER A 272 -1.29 13.55 18.91
C SER A 272 -2.19 14.54 18.18
N CYS A 273 -3.49 14.30 18.26
CA CYS A 273 -4.54 15.21 17.84
C CYS A 273 -4.94 16.07 19.05
N SER A 274 -5.02 17.38 18.86
CA SER A 274 -5.34 18.39 19.89
C SER A 274 -6.28 19.42 19.26
N ASP A 275 -6.95 20.25 20.05
CA ASP A 275 -7.83 21.31 19.52
C ASP A 275 -7.09 22.28 18.60
N HIS A 276 -5.79 22.50 18.86
CA HIS A 276 -4.93 23.31 17.99
C HIS A 276 -4.48 22.61 16.70
N ASN A 277 -4.55 21.27 16.66
CA ASN A 277 -4.15 20.40 15.56
C ASN A 277 -5.22 19.30 15.37
N PRO A 278 -6.38 19.67 14.80
CA PRO A 278 -7.44 18.70 14.55
C PRO A 278 -6.98 17.70 13.49
N CYS A 279 -7.33 16.44 13.71
CA CYS A 279 -7.06 15.34 12.78
C CYS A 279 -8.33 15.00 12.01
N HIS A 280 -8.19 14.70 10.73
CA HIS A 280 -9.31 14.27 9.87
C HIS A 280 -9.26 12.78 9.52
N GLY A 281 -8.07 12.19 9.47
CA GLY A 281 -7.85 10.76 9.20
C GLY A 281 -7.39 9.97 10.43
N LEU A 282 -6.61 10.58 11.33
CA LEU A 282 -6.21 9.96 12.59
C LEU A 282 -7.30 10.10 13.64
N TYR A 283 -7.66 9.00 14.28
CA TYR A 283 -8.65 8.97 15.37
C TYR A 283 -8.35 7.85 16.37
N ARG A 284 -9.24 7.65 17.36
CA ARG A 284 -9.04 6.69 18.46
C ARG A 284 -8.71 5.28 17.99
N TYR A 285 -9.25 4.84 16.85
CA TYR A 285 -9.03 3.50 16.31
C TYR A 285 -8.10 3.41 15.09
N ALA A 286 -7.69 4.55 14.52
CA ALA A 286 -6.67 4.63 13.47
C ALA A 286 -5.54 5.56 13.92
N ASN A 287 -4.49 4.96 14.50
CA ASN A 287 -3.30 5.66 14.97
C ASN A 287 -2.08 4.75 15.06
N PHE A 288 -0.90 5.35 15.21
CA PHE A 288 0.39 4.66 15.20
C PHE A 288 1.05 4.59 16.60
N ARG A 289 0.29 4.78 17.69
CA ARG A 289 0.86 4.88 19.06
C ARG A 289 1.62 3.63 19.49
N HIS A 290 1.14 2.47 19.07
CA HIS A 290 1.78 1.18 19.35
C HIS A 290 1.53 0.22 18.19
N PHE A 291 2.30 -0.86 18.19
CA PHE A 291 2.35 -1.82 17.09
C PHE A 291 0.97 -2.38 16.68
N GLY A 292 0.10 -2.69 17.64
CA GLY A 292 -1.24 -3.24 17.36
C GLY A 292 -2.14 -2.28 16.58
N MET A 293 -2.25 -1.02 17.03
CA MET A 293 -3.04 0.00 16.31
C MET A 293 -2.41 0.38 14.98
N ALA A 294 -1.08 0.38 14.91
CA ALA A 294 -0.37 0.57 13.65
C ALA A 294 -0.74 -0.51 12.63
N LEU A 295 -0.85 -1.77 13.05
CA LEU A 295 -1.27 -2.87 12.18
C LEU A 295 -2.72 -2.71 11.68
N LEU A 296 -3.64 -2.30 12.55
CA LEU A 296 -5.04 -2.03 12.17
C LEU A 296 -5.14 -0.83 11.21
N THR A 297 -4.38 0.22 11.47
CA THR A 297 -4.32 1.41 10.61
C THR A 297 -3.74 1.05 9.24
N LEU A 298 -2.69 0.22 9.19
CA LEU A 298 -2.13 -0.30 7.94
C LEU A 298 -3.10 -1.18 7.18
N TYR A 299 -3.91 -1.97 7.87
CA TYR A 299 -4.98 -2.74 7.24
C TYR A 299 -5.99 -1.81 6.55
N GLN A 300 -6.47 -0.78 7.24
CA GLN A 300 -7.33 0.25 6.66
C GLN A 300 -6.69 0.90 5.43
N VAL A 301 -5.43 1.36 5.55
CA VAL A 301 -4.69 1.96 4.43
C VAL A 301 -4.54 1.01 3.25
N CYS A 302 -4.28 -0.28 3.51
CA CYS A 302 -4.12 -1.28 2.46
C CYS A 302 -5.42 -1.55 1.68
N THR A 303 -6.58 -1.37 2.32
CA THR A 303 -7.88 -1.43 1.62
C THR A 303 -8.16 -0.22 0.74
N GLY A 304 -7.33 0.83 0.83
CA GLY A 304 -7.52 2.09 0.10
C GLY A 304 -8.51 3.04 0.77
N ASP A 305 -8.94 2.74 2.00
CA ASP A 305 -9.90 3.56 2.73
C ASP A 305 -9.23 4.70 3.51
N ASN A 306 -9.58 5.95 3.16
CA ASN A 306 -9.18 7.19 3.82
C ASN A 306 -7.67 7.30 4.15
N TRP A 307 -6.82 6.66 3.34
CA TRP A 307 -5.38 6.66 3.57
C TRP A 307 -4.77 8.02 3.31
N SER A 308 -5.34 8.77 2.36
CA SER A 308 -4.97 10.15 2.05
C SER A 308 -5.34 11.11 3.19
N GLY A 309 -6.42 10.86 3.94
CA GLY A 309 -6.76 11.61 5.14
C GLY A 309 -5.74 11.38 6.26
N ILE A 310 -5.38 10.12 6.49
CA ILE A 310 -4.35 9.75 7.48
C ILE A 310 -3.00 10.37 7.08
N MET A 311 -2.63 10.27 5.80
CA MET A 311 -1.41 10.88 5.28
C MET A 311 -1.42 12.40 5.49
N ARG A 312 -2.53 13.09 5.17
CA ARG A 312 -2.68 14.53 5.38
C ARG A 312 -2.38 14.95 6.82
N ASP A 313 -2.87 14.21 7.81
CA ASP A 313 -2.62 14.52 9.23
C ASP A 313 -1.14 14.34 9.61
N THR A 314 -0.41 13.44 8.94
CA THR A 314 1.03 13.26 9.13
C THR A 314 1.89 14.27 8.33
N LEU A 315 1.35 14.93 7.31
CA LEU A 315 2.03 15.97 6.51
C LEU A 315 2.06 17.34 7.20
N ARG A 316 1.48 17.49 8.39
CA ARG A 316 1.37 18.77 9.09
C ARG A 316 2.74 19.40 9.38
N LEU A 317 2.81 20.73 9.27
CA LEU A 317 4.01 21.49 9.67
C LEU A 317 4.15 21.47 11.19
N CYS A 318 5.35 21.11 11.66
CA CYS A 318 5.65 21.10 13.09
C CYS A 318 5.70 22.53 13.63
N ARG A 319 4.93 22.81 14.69
CA ARG A 319 4.98 24.08 15.43
C ARG A 319 6.12 24.07 16.46
N PRO A 320 6.70 25.23 16.80
CA PRO A 320 7.64 25.34 17.91
C PRO A 320 6.98 24.85 19.20
N GLY A 321 7.54 23.82 19.85
CA GLY A 321 7.01 23.21 21.08
C GLY A 321 6.23 21.89 20.89
N ASP A 322 6.03 21.40 19.66
CA ASP A 322 5.47 20.05 19.43
C ASP A 322 6.60 18.99 19.43
N ASP A 323 6.93 18.46 20.62
CA ASP A 323 7.96 17.42 20.80
C ASP A 323 7.65 16.11 20.05
N GLY A 324 6.38 15.91 19.65
CA GLY A 324 5.92 14.75 18.91
C GLY A 324 6.12 14.85 17.39
N CYS A 325 6.44 16.04 16.86
CA CYS A 325 6.52 16.29 15.42
C CYS A 325 7.98 16.37 14.94
N LEU A 326 8.35 15.53 13.97
CA LEU A 326 9.71 15.47 13.41
C LEU A 326 9.78 16.39 12.16
N SER A 327 10.76 17.28 12.10
CA SER A 327 10.88 18.25 10.99
C SER A 327 10.95 17.61 9.59
N TYR A 328 11.40 16.36 9.47
CA TYR A 328 11.51 15.63 8.22
C TYR A 328 10.22 14.88 7.80
N LEU A 329 9.13 14.96 8.59
CA LEU A 329 7.85 14.31 8.24
C LEU A 329 7.31 14.76 6.87
N HIS A 330 7.51 16.03 6.50
CA HIS A 330 7.04 16.56 5.21
C HIS A 330 7.58 15.79 3.99
N LEU A 331 8.78 15.20 4.11
CA LEU A 331 9.37 14.35 3.06
C LEU A 331 9.14 12.86 3.35
N ALA A 332 9.29 12.45 4.61
CA ALA A 332 9.21 11.05 4.99
C ALA A 332 7.78 10.48 4.88
N SER A 333 6.75 11.27 5.20
CA SER A 333 5.36 10.82 5.16
C SER A 333 4.90 10.47 3.73
N PRO A 334 5.01 11.36 2.72
CA PRO A 334 4.64 11.02 1.35
C PRO A 334 5.36 9.78 0.83
N ILE A 335 6.66 9.65 1.09
CA ILE A 335 7.46 8.48 0.68
C ILE A 335 6.92 7.22 1.36
N TRP A 336 6.68 7.26 2.66
CA TRP A 336 6.20 6.12 3.42
C TRP A 336 4.82 5.65 2.96
N PHE A 337 3.83 6.55 2.84
CA PHE A 337 2.47 6.19 2.42
C PHE A 337 2.42 5.74 0.96
N THR A 338 3.09 6.46 0.06
CA THR A 338 3.12 6.11 -1.37
C THR A 338 3.79 4.76 -1.59
N SER A 339 4.93 4.50 -0.94
CA SER A 339 5.61 3.21 -1.04
C SER A 339 4.79 2.07 -0.44
N PHE A 340 4.09 2.29 0.68
CA PHE A 340 3.20 1.29 1.27
C PHE A 340 2.03 0.96 0.35
N VAL A 341 1.34 1.96 -0.20
CA VAL A 341 0.18 1.77 -1.07
C VAL A 341 0.61 1.06 -2.36
N VAL A 342 1.67 1.52 -3.03
CA VAL A 342 2.16 0.89 -4.26
C VAL A 342 2.60 -0.55 -4.01
N MET A 343 3.41 -0.78 -2.97
CA MET A 343 3.90 -2.13 -2.65
C MET A 343 2.77 -3.04 -2.19
N GLY A 344 1.85 -2.54 -1.36
CA GLY A 344 0.69 -3.29 -0.88
C GLY A 344 -0.22 -3.72 -2.03
N GLN A 345 -0.55 -2.81 -2.94
CA GLN A 345 -1.33 -3.13 -4.13
C GLN A 345 -0.60 -4.09 -5.06
N PHE A 346 0.70 -3.91 -5.26
CA PHE A 346 1.51 -4.86 -6.03
C PHE A 346 1.49 -6.27 -5.43
N MET A 347 1.62 -6.38 -4.10
CA MET A 347 1.53 -7.67 -3.40
C MET A 347 0.13 -8.30 -3.50
N LEU A 348 -0.93 -7.50 -3.38
CA LEU A 348 -2.32 -7.97 -3.54
C LEU A 348 -2.58 -8.47 -4.95
N VAL A 349 -2.12 -7.75 -5.98
CA VAL A 349 -2.24 -8.19 -7.38
C VAL A 349 -1.48 -9.49 -7.59
N ASN A 350 -0.25 -9.62 -7.08
CA ASN A 350 0.51 -10.87 -7.18
C ASN A 350 -0.19 -12.06 -6.49
N LEU A 351 -0.89 -11.80 -5.36
CA LEU A 351 -1.71 -12.81 -4.69
C LEU A 351 -2.91 -13.25 -5.56
N VAL A 352 -3.61 -12.29 -6.17
CA VAL A 352 -4.74 -12.57 -7.07
C VAL A 352 -4.29 -13.33 -8.31
N VAL A 353 -3.17 -12.92 -8.93
CA VAL A 353 -2.60 -13.61 -10.10
C VAL A 353 -2.22 -15.03 -9.74
N ALA A 354 -1.56 -15.26 -8.60
CA ALA A 354 -1.22 -16.62 -8.15
C ALA A 354 -2.46 -17.50 -7.96
N ALA A 355 -3.51 -16.97 -7.32
CA ALA A 355 -4.76 -17.71 -7.12
C ALA A 355 -5.48 -18.03 -8.45
N ILE A 356 -5.47 -17.11 -9.41
CA ILE A 356 -6.06 -17.33 -10.75
C ILE A 356 -5.24 -18.36 -11.53
N MET A 357 -3.91 -18.28 -11.51
CA MET A 357 -3.05 -19.24 -12.20
C MET A 357 -3.27 -20.66 -11.69
N GLN A 358 -3.39 -20.81 -10.37
CA GLN A 358 -3.72 -22.09 -9.76
C GLN A 358 -5.09 -22.63 -10.19
N ALA A 359 -6.12 -21.77 -10.21
CA ALA A 359 -7.46 -22.17 -10.65
C ALA A 359 -7.48 -22.55 -12.15
N LEU A 360 -6.66 -21.89 -12.97
CA LEU A 360 -6.49 -22.20 -14.38
C LEU A 360 -5.79 -23.55 -14.59
N GLU A 361 -4.73 -23.83 -13.82
CA GLU A 361 -4.05 -25.14 -13.83
C GLU A 361 -5.01 -26.28 -13.45
N GLU A 362 -5.75 -26.14 -12.34
CA GLU A 362 -6.74 -27.14 -11.90
C GLU A 362 -7.88 -27.32 -12.95
N SER A 363 -8.28 -26.25 -13.64
CA SER A 363 -9.24 -26.35 -14.74
C SER A 363 -8.66 -27.06 -15.98
N ASN A 364 -7.38 -26.88 -16.28
CA ASN A 364 -6.72 -27.50 -17.43
C ASN A 364 -6.47 -29.00 -17.20
N GLU A 365 -6.05 -29.38 -15.99
CA GLU A 365 -5.93 -30.78 -15.58
C GLU A 365 -7.29 -31.50 -15.67
N ASN A 366 -8.35 -30.88 -15.17
CA ASN A 366 -9.71 -31.43 -15.28
C ASN A 366 -10.20 -31.55 -16.72
N LYS A 367 -9.79 -30.67 -17.64
CA LYS A 367 -10.09 -30.84 -19.06
C LYS A 367 -9.33 -32.02 -19.65
N ALA A 368 -8.02 -32.13 -19.39
CA ALA A 368 -7.20 -33.23 -19.88
C ALA A 368 -7.73 -34.62 -19.47
N ILE A 369 -8.29 -34.74 -18.27
CA ILE A 369 -8.90 -35.99 -17.77
C ILE A 369 -10.23 -36.32 -18.48
N ASN A 370 -10.96 -35.31 -18.98
CA ASN A 370 -12.28 -35.49 -19.61
C ASN A 370 -12.22 -35.58 -21.15
N LEU A 371 -11.03 -35.49 -21.77
CA LEU A 371 -10.86 -35.80 -23.18
C LEU A 371 -10.81 -37.32 -23.35
N PRO A 372 -11.63 -37.93 -24.24
CA PRO A 372 -11.47 -39.33 -24.59
C PRO A 372 -10.05 -39.56 -25.17
N PRO A 373 -9.46 -40.75 -24.99
CA PRO A 373 -8.16 -41.06 -25.60
C PRO A 373 -8.23 -40.74 -27.09
N GLN A 374 -7.30 -39.93 -27.60
CA GLN A 374 -7.19 -39.76 -29.05
C GLN A 374 -6.81 -41.12 -29.64
N GLU A 375 -7.63 -41.64 -30.55
CA GLU A 375 -7.43 -42.89 -31.30
C GLU A 375 -6.20 -42.86 -32.25
N GLY A 376 -5.23 -41.97 -32.03
CA GLY A 376 -4.07 -41.77 -32.91
C GLY A 376 -2.82 -42.60 -32.57
N GLU A 377 -2.75 -43.26 -31.41
CA GLU A 377 -1.60 -44.11 -31.06
C GLU A 377 -1.76 -45.58 -31.50
N ALA A 378 -2.98 -46.04 -31.81
CA ALA A 378 -3.20 -47.42 -32.26
C ALA A 378 -2.83 -47.65 -33.73
N GLU A 379 -2.84 -46.62 -34.58
CA GLU A 379 -2.54 -46.76 -36.01
C GLU A 379 -1.02 -46.89 -36.26
N HIS A 380 -0.19 -46.27 -35.42
CA HIS A 380 1.28 -46.35 -35.55
C HIS A 380 1.84 -47.72 -35.13
N ASP A 381 1.20 -48.42 -34.18
CA ASP A 381 1.60 -49.78 -33.78
C ASP A 381 1.08 -50.85 -34.75
N THR A 382 -0.08 -50.62 -35.38
CA THR A 382 -0.63 -51.57 -36.37
C THR A 382 0.20 -51.57 -37.66
N VAL A 383 0.62 -50.39 -38.15
CA VAL A 383 1.49 -50.28 -39.34
C VAL A 383 2.88 -50.87 -39.08
N ARG A 384 3.42 -50.69 -37.86
CA ARG A 384 4.71 -51.29 -37.48
C ARG A 384 4.64 -52.82 -37.40
N SER A 385 3.56 -53.37 -36.87
CA SER A 385 3.35 -54.82 -36.81
C SER A 385 3.11 -55.46 -38.20
N LEU A 386 2.58 -54.72 -39.16
CA LEU A 386 2.41 -55.20 -40.54
C LEU A 386 3.74 -55.17 -41.31
N GLN A 387 4.57 -54.13 -41.11
CA GLN A 387 5.90 -54.06 -41.73
C GLN A 387 6.90 -55.11 -41.20
N ASP A 388 6.83 -55.47 -39.92
CA ASP A 388 7.67 -56.53 -39.36
C ASP A 388 7.21 -57.94 -39.82
N SER A 389 5.96 -58.10 -40.29
CA SER A 389 5.47 -59.38 -40.81
C SER A 389 5.76 -59.64 -42.29
N GLU A 390 6.02 -58.59 -43.09
CA GLU A 390 6.42 -58.74 -44.50
C GLU A 390 7.93 -59.03 -44.66
N SER A 391 8.78 -58.61 -43.72
CA SER A 391 10.24 -58.86 -43.78
C SER A 391 10.64 -60.31 -43.49
N ASP A 392 9.82 -61.07 -42.75
CA ASP A 392 10.15 -62.44 -42.35
C ASP A 392 9.79 -63.50 -43.41
N THR A 393 9.16 -63.09 -44.52
CA THR A 393 8.73 -64.01 -45.60
C THR A 393 9.67 -64.08 -46.81
N GLU A 394 10.66 -63.18 -46.93
CA GLU A 394 11.58 -63.15 -48.08
C GLU A 394 12.97 -63.79 -47.83
N GLU A 395 13.31 -64.19 -46.61
CA GLU A 395 14.59 -64.90 -46.32
C GLU A 395 14.46 -66.44 -46.31
N GLY A 396 13.30 -66.99 -46.71
CA GLY A 396 13.00 -68.41 -46.63
C GLY A 396 12.55 -69.06 -47.95
N SER A 397 13.29 -68.89 -49.05
CA SER A 397 13.22 -69.82 -50.18
C SER A 397 14.48 -69.85 -51.04
#